data_AF-A0A0M0BNU8-F1
#
_entry.id   AF-A0A0M0BNU8-F1
#
_cell.length_a   1.000
_cell.length_b   1.000
_cell.length_c   1.000
_cell.angle_alpha   90.00
_cell.angle_beta   90.00
_cell.angle_gamma   90.00
#
_symmetry.space_group_name_H-M   'P 1'
#
loop_
_entity.id
_entity.type
_entity.pdbx_description
1 polymer ?
#
loop_
_entity_poly.entity_id
_entity_poly.type
_entity_poly.pdbx_seq_one_letter_code
_entity_poly.pdbx_strand_id
1 'polypeptide(L)'
;MRTRTITIVLIVVLVVIGGVAWYSTMPAPFTMQVVSRPSSPPGQSACIQSFTRQRCVFLVVVAEEEGWLQGNWGHGHAISLSATESSGMATITVYPQAIRPGHVAEVTVIPSAASVNQTLIVVITGARGGLTCTETVTVEVVMGEDGLGPEARAMRNKFVPWLALNHQELGITNETTWIGTIVNPRILVVMHYLFFSEDWEMYVTWHVTIPPHDWTRVYLRPRFTALRPSHAFEISSVQEAEAPHAIDVPDWV
;
A
#
# COMPACT_ATOMS: atom_id res chain seq x y z
N MET A 1 35.45 -43.17 35.02
CA MET A 1 35.37 -41.74 34.61
C MET A 1 35.35 -41.54 33.10
N ARG A 2 36.24 -42.19 32.33
CA ARG A 2 36.39 -42.01 30.86
C ARG A 2 35.12 -42.27 30.02
N THR A 3 34.32 -43.28 30.36
CA THR A 3 33.08 -43.62 29.64
C THR A 3 31.95 -42.60 29.84
N ARG A 4 31.77 -42.06 31.05
CA ARG A 4 30.77 -41.00 31.30
C ARG A 4 31.07 -39.72 30.53
N THR A 5 32.35 -39.35 30.42
CA THR A 5 32.76 -38.16 29.65
C THR A 5 32.48 -38.33 28.16
N ILE A 6 32.76 -39.51 27.59
CA ILE A 6 32.46 -39.79 26.16
C ILE A 6 30.95 -39.73 25.91
N THR A 7 30.12 -40.33 26.76
CA THR A 7 28.65 -40.28 26.60
C THR A 7 28.11 -38.85 26.64
N ILE A 8 28.58 -38.02 27.57
CA ILE A 8 28.15 -36.61 27.66
C ILE A 8 28.55 -35.84 26.40
N VAL A 9 29.79 -36.00 25.93
CA VAL A 9 30.25 -35.34 24.70
C VAL A 9 29.41 -35.76 23.50
N LEU A 10 29.07 -37.05 23.38
CA LEU A 10 28.28 -37.57 22.27
C LEU A 10 26.84 -37.03 22.28
N ILE A 11 26.22 -36.92 23.46
CA ILE A 11 24.90 -36.30 23.62
C ILE A 11 24.95 -34.83 23.21
N VAL A 12 25.94 -34.07 23.68
CA VAL A 12 26.08 -32.65 23.34
C VAL A 12 26.26 -32.47 21.83
N VAL A 13 27.11 -33.28 21.19
CA VAL A 13 27.33 -33.21 19.73
C VAL A 13 26.04 -33.52 18.96
N LEU A 14 25.28 -34.54 19.36
CA LEU A 14 24.00 -34.87 18.70
C LEU A 14 22.97 -33.77 18.88
N VAL A 15 22.89 -33.14 20.06
CA VAL A 15 22.00 -32.00 20.31
C VAL A 15 22.41 -30.80 19.47
N VAL A 16 23.70 -30.51 19.33
CA VAL A 16 24.19 -29.41 18.49
C VAL A 16 23.92 -29.67 17.01
N ILE A 17 24.22 -30.87 16.50
CA ILE A 17 23.94 -31.22 15.10
C ILE A 17 22.44 -31.19 14.82
N GLY A 18 21.62 -31.75 15.71
CA GLY A 18 20.17 -31.70 15.59
C GLY A 18 19.62 -30.27 15.60
N GLY A 19 20.13 -29.42 16.48
CA GLY A 19 19.78 -28.00 16.54
C GLY A 19 20.18 -27.21 15.29
N VAL A 20 21.39 -27.43 14.78
CA VAL A 20 21.88 -26.78 13.54
C VAL A 20 21.10 -27.25 12.32
N ALA A 21 20.82 -28.55 12.23
CA ALA A 21 20.01 -29.12 11.15
C ALA A 21 18.60 -28.53 11.18
N TRP A 22 17.95 -28.53 12.35
CA TRP A 22 16.64 -27.92 12.54
C TRP A 22 16.60 -26.45 12.13
N TYR A 23 17.55 -25.65 12.64
CA TYR A 23 17.68 -24.22 12.34
C TYR A 23 17.85 -23.96 10.83
N SER A 24 18.57 -24.82 10.14
CA SER A 24 18.85 -24.69 8.70
C SER A 24 17.70 -25.15 7.80
N THR A 25 16.80 -26.00 8.31
CA THR A 25 15.65 -26.54 7.55
C THR A 25 14.33 -25.85 7.85
N MET A 26 14.21 -25.19 9.01
CA MET A 26 13.00 -24.48 9.38
C MET A 26 12.89 -23.15 8.63
N PRO A 27 11.73 -22.84 8.04
CA PRO A 27 11.53 -21.56 7.35
C PRO A 27 11.67 -20.39 8.31
N ALA A 28 12.24 -19.29 7.81
CA ALA A 28 12.32 -18.04 8.53
C ALA A 28 10.91 -17.45 8.71
N PRO A 29 10.47 -17.16 9.95
CA PRO A 29 9.20 -16.48 10.20
C PRO A 29 9.24 -15.04 9.69
N PHE A 30 8.06 -14.53 9.37
CA PHE A 30 7.88 -13.19 8.86
C PHE A 30 6.53 -12.64 9.31
N THR A 31 6.46 -11.31 9.38
CA THR A 31 5.20 -10.58 9.57
C THR A 31 4.77 -9.94 8.26
N MET A 32 3.47 -9.73 8.14
CA MET A 32 2.86 -9.02 7.03
C MET A 32 2.01 -7.89 7.59
N GLN A 33 2.09 -6.72 6.97
CA GLN A 33 1.24 -5.58 7.30
C GLN A 33 0.52 -5.10 6.05
N VAL A 34 -0.77 -4.80 6.19
CA VAL A 34 -1.61 -4.26 5.13
C VAL A 34 -2.08 -2.85 5.52
N VAL A 35 -1.88 -1.88 4.62
CA VAL A 35 -2.25 -0.48 4.80
C VAL A 35 -3.15 -0.03 3.66
N SER A 36 -4.32 0.53 3.96
CA SER A 36 -5.22 1.08 2.95
C SER A 36 -4.72 2.41 2.36
N ARG A 37 -5.14 2.72 1.11
CA ARG A 37 -4.90 4.00 0.45
C ARG A 37 -6.21 4.74 0.13
N PRO A 38 -6.32 6.04 0.46
CA PRO A 38 -5.38 6.83 1.26
C PRO A 38 -5.36 6.31 2.71
N SER A 39 -4.27 6.58 3.41
CA SER A 39 -4.17 6.22 4.82
C SER A 39 -5.25 6.97 5.60
N SER A 40 -6.05 6.24 6.39
CA SER A 40 -7.04 6.89 7.26
C SER A 40 -6.32 7.71 8.33
N PRO A 41 -6.79 8.92 8.64
CA PRO A 41 -6.22 9.70 9.73
C PRO A 41 -6.24 8.90 11.05
N PRO A 42 -5.24 9.08 11.92
CA PRO A 42 -5.21 8.43 13.23
C PRO A 42 -6.51 8.62 14.02
N GLY A 43 -7.05 7.55 14.59
CA GLY A 43 -8.27 7.59 15.42
C GLY A 43 -9.60 7.41 14.68
N GLN A 44 -9.59 7.20 13.36
CA GLN A 44 -10.78 6.79 12.60
C GLN A 44 -10.70 5.30 12.23
N SER A 45 -11.75 4.54 12.53
CA SER A 45 -11.90 3.17 12.02
C SER A 45 -11.98 3.21 10.50
N ALA A 46 -10.99 2.60 9.85
CA ALA A 46 -10.83 2.54 8.40
C ALA A 46 -11.83 1.58 7.74
N CYS A 47 -13.14 1.87 7.84
CA CYS A 47 -14.08 1.23 6.92
C CYS A 47 -13.82 1.82 5.53
N ILE A 48 -13.18 1.04 4.65
CA ILE A 48 -12.88 1.48 3.30
C ILE A 48 -14.16 1.47 2.50
N GLN A 49 -14.54 2.64 1.99
CA GLN A 49 -15.73 2.80 1.17
C GLN A 49 -15.33 2.96 -0.29
N SER A 50 -16.09 2.31 -1.17
CA SER A 50 -15.88 2.40 -2.62
C SER A 50 -17.19 2.39 -3.37
N PHE A 51 -17.23 3.12 -4.49
CA PHE A 51 -18.23 2.86 -5.51
C PHE A 51 -17.86 1.62 -6.32
N THR A 52 -18.82 1.10 -7.07
CA THR A 52 -18.55 0.03 -8.04
C THR A 52 -17.59 0.51 -9.13
N ARG A 53 -16.77 -0.41 -9.64
CA ARG A 53 -15.76 -0.18 -10.70
C ARG A 53 -14.63 0.79 -10.31
N GLN A 54 -14.62 1.30 -9.09
CA GLN A 54 -13.53 2.09 -8.55
C GLN A 54 -12.49 1.17 -7.89
N ARG A 55 -11.25 1.64 -7.82
CA ARG A 55 -10.14 0.88 -7.24
C ARG A 55 -10.01 1.19 -5.76
N CYS A 56 -10.06 0.15 -4.94
CA CYS A 56 -9.51 0.18 -3.59
C CYS A 56 -8.09 -0.36 -3.64
N VAL A 57 -7.12 0.37 -3.12
CA VAL A 57 -5.71 -0.05 -3.13
C VAL A 57 -5.23 -0.26 -1.70
N PHE A 58 -4.59 -1.40 -1.47
CA PHE A 58 -3.97 -1.77 -0.22
C PHE A 58 -2.49 -2.05 -0.46
N LEU A 59 -1.63 -1.44 0.35
CA LEU A 59 -0.19 -1.67 0.34
C LEU A 59 0.12 -2.81 1.29
N VAL A 60 0.93 -3.76 0.82
CA VAL A 60 1.39 -4.90 1.60
C VAL A 60 2.91 -4.78 1.76
N VAL A 61 3.36 -4.87 3.00
CA VAL A 61 4.79 -5.01 3.32
C VAL A 61 5.02 -6.23 4.18
N VAL A 62 6.25 -6.71 4.12
CA VAL A 62 6.72 -7.86 4.87
C VAL A 62 7.97 -7.49 5.64
N ALA A 63 8.10 -8.03 6.84
CA ALA A 63 9.30 -7.91 7.66
C ALA A 63 9.71 -9.27 8.19
N GLU A 64 11.01 -9.49 8.33
CA GLU A 64 11.52 -10.68 9.00
C GLU A 64 11.23 -10.57 10.50
N GLU A 65 10.85 -11.68 11.12
CA GLU A 65 10.85 -11.73 12.57
C GLU A 65 12.27 -11.93 13.08
N GLU A 66 12.64 -11.19 14.12
CA GLU A 66 13.95 -11.33 14.75
C GLU A 66 13.85 -12.29 15.95
N GLY A 67 14.63 -13.37 15.92
CA GLY A 67 14.70 -14.30 17.04
C GLY A 67 15.82 -15.32 16.89
N TRP A 68 16.64 -15.50 17.93
CA TRP A 68 17.80 -16.40 17.92
C TRP A 68 17.44 -17.90 17.86
N LEU A 69 16.16 -18.26 18.09
CA LEU A 69 15.62 -19.63 18.01
C LEU A 69 14.73 -19.87 16.78
N GLN A 70 14.67 -18.92 15.85
CA GLN A 70 13.82 -19.03 14.67
C GLN A 70 14.55 -19.74 13.52
N GLY A 71 13.81 -20.43 12.65
CA GLY A 71 14.39 -21.02 11.45
C GLY A 71 15.05 -19.94 10.57
N ASN A 72 16.09 -20.31 9.82
CA ASN A 72 16.79 -19.36 8.94
C ASN A 72 16.55 -19.63 7.45
N TRP A 73 15.83 -20.69 7.11
CA TRP A 73 15.64 -21.06 5.73
C TRP A 73 14.74 -20.05 5.01
N GLY A 74 15.24 -19.46 3.91
CA GLY A 74 14.49 -18.45 3.16
C GLY A 74 14.48 -17.06 3.80
N HIS A 75 15.29 -16.78 4.81
CA HIS A 75 15.46 -15.42 5.34
C HIS A 75 15.87 -14.44 4.23
N GLY A 76 15.24 -13.27 4.16
CA GLY A 76 15.43 -12.25 3.12
C GLY A 76 14.94 -12.64 1.73
N HIS A 77 14.44 -13.87 1.54
CA HIS A 77 13.87 -14.30 0.27
C HIS A 77 12.46 -13.74 0.09
N ALA A 78 12.03 -13.68 -1.17
CA ALA A 78 10.72 -13.15 -1.52
C ALA A 78 9.60 -14.00 -0.91
N ILE A 79 8.58 -13.32 -0.41
CA ILE A 79 7.33 -13.88 0.10
C ILE A 79 6.30 -13.79 -1.03
N SER A 80 5.68 -14.92 -1.38
CA SER A 80 4.62 -14.96 -2.38
C SER A 80 3.36 -14.37 -1.80
N LEU A 81 2.69 -13.51 -2.56
CA LEU A 81 1.47 -12.83 -2.17
C LEU A 81 0.30 -13.26 -3.06
N SER A 82 -0.85 -13.44 -2.44
CA SER A 82 -2.12 -13.65 -3.12
C SER A 82 -3.24 -12.96 -2.35
N ALA A 83 -4.35 -12.71 -3.03
CA ALA A 83 -5.53 -12.14 -2.41
C ALA A 83 -6.79 -12.76 -3.01
N THR A 84 -7.78 -13.03 -2.16
CA THR A 84 -9.02 -13.70 -2.54
C THR A 84 -10.23 -13.04 -1.88
N GLU A 85 -11.37 -13.10 -2.57
CA GLU A 85 -12.68 -12.65 -2.10
C GLU A 85 -13.68 -13.74 -2.46
N SER A 86 -14.45 -14.20 -1.47
CA SER A 86 -15.22 -15.45 -1.59
C SER A 86 -16.51 -15.33 -2.39
N SER A 87 -17.07 -14.12 -2.54
CA SER A 87 -18.34 -13.91 -3.24
C SER A 87 -18.20 -13.78 -4.75
N GLY A 88 -16.98 -13.62 -5.26
CA GLY A 88 -16.72 -13.42 -6.69
C GLY A 88 -17.26 -12.09 -7.21
N MET A 89 -17.58 -11.15 -6.31
CA MET A 89 -18.18 -9.86 -6.66
C MET A 89 -17.13 -8.77 -6.86
N ALA A 90 -15.85 -9.09 -6.86
CA ALA A 90 -14.75 -8.16 -7.08
C ALA A 90 -13.68 -8.76 -8.00
N THR A 91 -13.02 -7.91 -8.78
CA THR A 91 -11.76 -8.26 -9.45
C THR A 91 -10.61 -7.86 -8.54
N ILE A 92 -9.73 -8.81 -8.22
CA ILE A 92 -8.57 -8.57 -7.37
C ILE A 92 -7.30 -8.78 -8.19
N THR A 93 -6.37 -7.84 -8.10
CA THR A 93 -5.02 -7.98 -8.64
C THR A 93 -4.00 -7.73 -7.53
N VAL A 94 -2.89 -8.48 -7.59
CA VAL A 94 -1.76 -8.33 -6.67
C VAL A 94 -0.52 -8.10 -7.51
N TYR A 95 0.18 -6.99 -7.27
CA TYR A 95 1.39 -6.68 -8.00
C TYR A 95 2.41 -5.87 -7.17
N PRO A 96 3.70 -6.26 -7.16
CA PRO A 96 4.21 -7.57 -7.58
C PRO A 96 3.64 -8.72 -6.73
N GLN A 97 3.58 -9.93 -7.32
CA GLN A 97 3.08 -11.14 -6.65
C GLN A 97 4.08 -11.74 -5.66
N ALA A 98 5.30 -11.21 -5.59
CA ALA A 98 6.27 -11.62 -4.59
C ALA A 98 7.14 -10.42 -4.21
N ILE A 99 7.36 -10.22 -2.92
CA ILE A 99 8.16 -9.11 -2.39
C ILE A 99 9.17 -9.57 -1.37
N ARG A 100 10.30 -8.87 -1.30
CA ARG A 100 11.29 -9.01 -0.23
C ARG A 100 11.02 -7.97 0.86
N PRO A 101 11.56 -8.17 2.08
CA PRO A 101 11.60 -7.10 3.06
C PRO A 101 12.13 -5.79 2.45
N GLY A 102 11.48 -4.67 2.78
CA GLY A 102 11.78 -3.34 2.22
C GLY A 102 11.13 -3.03 0.87
N HIS A 103 10.41 -3.97 0.25
CA HIS A 103 9.58 -3.72 -0.94
C HIS A 103 8.09 -3.69 -0.57
N VAL A 104 7.30 -3.08 -1.44
CA VAL A 104 5.85 -2.92 -1.27
C VAL A 104 5.12 -3.63 -2.41
N ALA A 105 4.06 -4.37 -2.09
CA ALA A 105 3.11 -4.84 -3.08
C ALA A 105 1.80 -4.06 -2.98
N GLU A 106 1.09 -3.98 -4.10
CA GLU A 106 -0.22 -3.37 -4.19
C GLU A 106 -1.27 -4.45 -4.46
N VAL A 107 -2.24 -4.53 -3.58
CA VAL A 107 -3.47 -5.30 -3.78
C VAL A 107 -4.55 -4.33 -4.22
N THR A 108 -5.00 -4.45 -5.47
CA THR A 108 -6.09 -3.64 -6.01
C THR A 108 -7.36 -4.47 -6.04
N VAL A 109 -8.42 -3.94 -5.42
CA VAL A 109 -9.75 -4.53 -5.39
C VAL A 109 -10.69 -3.63 -6.19
N ILE A 110 -11.35 -4.18 -7.20
CA ILE A 110 -12.33 -3.46 -8.03
C ILE A 110 -13.70 -4.11 -7.83
N PRO A 111 -14.59 -3.52 -7.02
CA PRO A 111 -15.93 -4.04 -6.80
C PRO A 111 -16.76 -4.05 -8.08
N SER A 112 -17.50 -5.12 -8.32
CA SER A 112 -18.41 -5.24 -9.48
C SER A 112 -19.76 -4.56 -9.21
N ALA A 113 -20.59 -4.40 -10.25
CA ALA A 113 -21.95 -3.87 -10.09
C ALA A 113 -22.84 -4.73 -9.18
N ALA A 114 -22.55 -6.03 -9.02
CA ALA A 114 -23.31 -6.91 -8.14
C ALA A 114 -23.04 -6.66 -6.64
N SER A 115 -21.93 -5.99 -6.32
CA SER A 115 -21.52 -5.74 -4.94
C SER A 115 -22.17 -4.50 -4.30
N VAL A 116 -23.05 -3.77 -4.99
CA VAL A 116 -23.69 -2.56 -4.43
C VAL A 116 -24.38 -2.86 -3.10
N ASN A 117 -24.10 -2.03 -2.09
CA ASN A 117 -24.59 -2.16 -0.71
C ASN A 117 -24.18 -3.47 -0.02
N GLN A 118 -23.10 -4.10 -0.48
CA GLN A 118 -22.48 -5.26 0.16
C GLN A 118 -21.16 -4.86 0.83
N THR A 119 -20.72 -5.69 1.78
CA THR A 119 -19.36 -5.61 2.33
C THR A 119 -18.54 -6.75 1.75
N LEU A 120 -17.48 -6.42 1.05
CA LEU A 120 -16.51 -7.39 0.54
C LEU A 120 -15.47 -7.68 1.61
N ILE A 121 -15.17 -8.95 1.84
CA ILE A 121 -14.12 -9.41 2.75
C ILE A 121 -12.99 -9.95 1.89
N VAL A 122 -11.86 -9.25 1.89
CA VAL A 122 -10.69 -9.61 1.09
C VAL A 122 -9.63 -10.17 2.02
N VAL A 123 -9.23 -11.41 1.77
CA VAL A 123 -8.16 -12.08 2.50
C VAL A 123 -6.89 -12.01 1.69
N ILE A 124 -5.88 -11.33 2.21
CA ILE A 124 -4.54 -11.20 1.65
C ILE A 124 -3.66 -12.23 2.35
N THR A 125 -2.95 -13.05 1.58
CA THR A 125 -2.12 -14.13 2.09
C THR A 125 -0.68 -13.96 1.62
N GLY A 126 0.25 -13.96 2.57
CA GLY A 126 1.68 -14.13 2.33
C GLY A 126 2.12 -15.55 2.62
N ALA A 127 2.94 -16.14 1.76
CA ALA A 127 3.44 -17.50 1.91
C ALA A 127 4.94 -17.61 1.63
N ARG A 128 5.65 -18.33 2.51
CA ARG A 128 7.07 -18.69 2.32
C ARG A 128 7.37 -20.00 3.01
N GLY A 129 7.84 -20.98 2.24
CA GLY A 129 8.38 -22.21 2.80
C GLY A 129 7.40 -23.05 3.64
N GLY A 130 6.10 -22.94 3.39
CA GLY A 130 5.06 -23.59 4.18
C GLY A 130 4.53 -22.74 5.35
N LEU A 131 5.19 -21.62 5.68
CA LEU A 131 4.61 -20.60 6.56
C LEU A 131 3.62 -19.75 5.77
N THR A 132 2.51 -19.42 6.43
CA THR A 132 1.45 -18.58 5.88
C THR A 132 1.05 -17.51 6.87
N CYS A 133 0.96 -16.27 6.42
CA CYS A 133 0.42 -15.14 7.17
C CYS A 133 -0.78 -14.59 6.39
N THR A 134 -1.87 -14.27 7.07
CA THR A 134 -3.09 -13.79 6.45
C THR A 134 -3.57 -12.53 7.12
N GLU A 135 -3.92 -11.53 6.32
CA GLU A 135 -4.53 -10.28 6.75
C GLU A 135 -5.88 -10.12 6.05
N THR A 136 -6.86 -9.58 6.76
CA THR A 136 -8.21 -9.39 6.23
C THR A 136 -8.55 -7.91 6.19
N VAL A 137 -9.00 -7.45 5.01
CA VAL A 137 -9.49 -6.09 4.82
C VAL A 137 -10.95 -6.12 4.37
N THR A 138 -11.72 -5.12 4.78
CA THR A 138 -13.14 -4.98 4.42
C THR A 138 -13.35 -3.78 3.52
N VAL A 139 -14.20 -3.94 2.51
CA VAL A 139 -14.60 -2.87 1.59
C VAL A 139 -16.12 -2.76 1.61
N GLU A 140 -16.65 -1.67 2.13
CA GLU A 140 -18.06 -1.31 2.03
C GLU A 140 -18.32 -0.71 0.64
N VAL A 141 -19.11 -1.41 -0.16
CA VAL A 141 -19.45 -0.94 -1.50
C VAL A 141 -20.75 -0.16 -1.41
N VAL A 142 -20.67 1.13 -1.74
CA VAL A 142 -21.79 2.05 -1.61
C VAL A 142 -22.32 2.41 -2.99
N MET A 143 -23.61 2.72 -3.08
CA MET A 143 -24.22 3.19 -4.32
C MET A 143 -23.68 4.57 -4.71
N GLY A 144 -23.25 4.72 -5.96
CA GLY A 144 -22.78 5.99 -6.51
C GLY A 144 -21.83 5.79 -7.68
N GLU A 145 -21.35 6.90 -8.24
CA GLU A 145 -20.46 6.94 -9.40
C GLU A 145 -19.37 8.01 -9.20
N ASP A 146 -18.26 7.89 -9.92
CA ASP A 146 -17.19 8.87 -9.88
C ASP A 146 -17.56 10.14 -10.65
N GLY A 147 -18.14 11.11 -9.93
CA GLY A 147 -18.37 12.47 -10.43
C GLY A 147 -17.17 13.41 -10.30
N LEU A 148 -16.14 13.04 -9.51
CA LEU A 148 -15.00 13.92 -9.20
C LEU A 148 -13.87 13.79 -10.22
N GLY A 149 -13.81 12.70 -10.99
CA GLY A 149 -12.74 12.41 -11.93
C GLY A 149 -12.36 13.56 -12.89
N PRO A 150 -13.31 14.28 -13.53
CA PRO A 150 -12.99 15.44 -14.37
C PRO A 150 -12.29 16.58 -13.62
N GLU A 151 -12.77 16.93 -12.44
CA GLU A 151 -12.21 17.99 -11.60
C GLU A 151 -10.84 17.59 -11.05
N ALA A 152 -10.71 16.36 -10.55
CA ALA A 152 -9.44 15.81 -10.10
C ALA A 152 -8.37 15.84 -11.20
N ARG A 153 -8.75 15.56 -12.46
CA ARG A 153 -7.84 15.69 -13.61
C ARG A 153 -7.45 17.13 -13.87
N ALA A 154 -8.39 18.08 -13.75
CA ALA A 154 -8.08 19.51 -13.88
C ALA A 154 -7.07 19.95 -12.82
N MET A 155 -7.25 19.53 -11.55
CA MET A 155 -6.32 19.82 -10.46
C MET A 155 -4.95 19.20 -10.71
N ARG A 156 -4.88 17.91 -11.03
CA ARG A 156 -3.63 17.22 -11.41
C ARG A 156 -2.88 17.93 -12.54
N ASN A 157 -3.60 18.38 -13.56
CA ASN A 157 -3.01 19.06 -14.72
C ASN A 157 -2.41 20.43 -14.39
N LYS A 158 -2.70 21.02 -13.23
CA LYS A 158 -1.99 22.21 -12.74
C LYS A 158 -0.59 21.87 -12.20
N PHE A 159 -0.40 20.66 -11.66
CA PHE A 159 0.88 20.22 -11.09
C PHE A 159 1.79 19.56 -12.13
N VAL A 160 1.27 18.71 -13.01
CA VAL A 160 2.10 17.89 -13.92
C VAL A 160 3.08 18.72 -14.77
N PRO A 161 2.67 19.80 -15.47
CA PRO A 161 3.60 20.62 -16.24
C PRO A 161 4.66 21.30 -15.36
N TRP A 162 4.27 21.72 -14.16
CA TRP A 162 5.19 22.36 -13.21
C TRP A 162 6.20 21.36 -12.65
N LEU A 163 5.78 20.14 -12.31
CA LEU A 163 6.66 19.05 -11.88
C LEU A 163 7.65 18.67 -13.00
N ALA A 164 7.18 18.56 -14.23
CA ALA A 164 8.03 18.26 -15.37
C ALA A 164 9.13 19.32 -15.59
N LEU A 165 8.83 20.58 -15.28
CA LEU A 165 9.78 21.68 -15.43
C LEU A 165 10.74 21.81 -14.23
N ASN A 166 10.22 21.72 -13.01
CA ASN A 166 10.94 22.08 -11.78
C ASN A 166 11.48 20.87 -11.00
N HIS A 167 10.97 19.67 -11.26
CA HIS A 167 11.29 18.43 -10.55
C HIS A 167 11.57 17.29 -11.54
N GLN A 168 12.53 17.52 -12.44
CA GLN A 168 12.91 16.57 -13.49
C GLN A 168 13.41 15.24 -12.93
N GLU A 169 13.98 15.23 -11.72
CA GLU A 169 14.43 14.05 -11.00
C GLU A 169 13.31 13.04 -10.72
N LEU A 170 12.04 13.48 -10.74
CA LEU A 170 10.89 12.61 -10.51
C LEU A 170 10.48 11.82 -11.76
N GLY A 171 10.99 12.20 -12.95
CA GLY A 171 10.62 11.56 -14.22
C GLY A 171 9.16 11.73 -14.64
N ILE A 172 8.40 12.60 -13.95
CA ILE A 172 7.01 12.92 -14.30
C ILE A 172 7.03 13.92 -15.46
N THR A 173 6.36 13.58 -16.55
CA THR A 173 6.26 14.37 -17.78
C THR A 173 4.80 14.63 -18.14
N ASN A 174 4.55 15.48 -19.15
CA ASN A 174 3.18 15.73 -19.63
C ASN A 174 2.57 14.50 -20.31
N GLU A 175 3.42 13.56 -20.73
CA GLU A 175 3.07 12.30 -21.38
C GLU A 175 2.83 11.17 -20.37
N THR A 176 3.16 11.39 -19.08
CA THR A 176 2.91 10.40 -18.03
C THR A 176 1.42 10.04 -17.99
N THR A 177 1.14 8.76 -18.23
CA THR A 177 -0.23 8.25 -18.19
C THR A 177 -0.64 7.98 -16.75
N TRP A 178 -1.83 8.45 -16.39
CA TRP A 178 -2.38 8.35 -15.05
C TRP A 178 -3.76 7.72 -15.09
N ILE A 179 -3.98 6.71 -14.26
CA ILE A 179 -5.30 6.11 -14.07
C ILE A 179 -5.86 6.54 -12.72
N GLY A 180 -7.05 7.13 -12.76
CA GLY A 180 -7.74 7.69 -11.60
C GLY A 180 -8.61 6.70 -10.85
N THR A 181 -8.85 6.98 -9.57
CA THR A 181 -9.95 6.41 -8.79
C THR A 181 -10.37 7.39 -7.69
N ILE A 182 -11.68 7.47 -7.44
CA ILE A 182 -12.19 8.17 -6.27
C ILE A 182 -11.86 7.39 -5.00
N VAL A 183 -11.60 8.10 -3.92
CA VAL A 183 -11.37 7.56 -2.58
C VAL A 183 -12.17 8.37 -1.57
N ASN A 184 -12.62 7.73 -0.49
CA ASN A 184 -13.47 8.35 0.54
C ASN A 184 -14.71 9.07 -0.05
N PRO A 185 -15.57 8.35 -0.80
CA PRO A 185 -16.66 8.96 -1.58
C PRO A 185 -17.71 9.74 -0.76
N ARG A 186 -17.72 9.61 0.58
CA ARG A 186 -18.67 10.29 1.47
C ARG A 186 -18.10 11.53 2.16
N ILE A 187 -16.82 11.88 1.96
CA ILE A 187 -16.21 13.08 2.52
C ILE A 187 -16.33 14.21 1.49
N LEU A 188 -17.10 15.26 1.83
CA LEU A 188 -17.45 16.35 0.90
C LEU A 188 -16.80 17.70 1.24
N VAL A 189 -16.10 17.81 2.38
CA VAL A 189 -15.43 19.06 2.80
C VAL A 189 -14.10 19.23 2.07
N VAL A 190 -13.31 18.15 2.04
CA VAL A 190 -12.10 18.03 1.23
C VAL A 190 -12.35 16.91 0.25
N MET A 191 -12.11 17.19 -1.03
CA MET A 191 -12.23 16.18 -2.07
C MET A 191 -10.93 15.40 -2.15
N HIS A 192 -11.04 14.10 -2.41
CA HIS A 192 -9.91 13.17 -2.38
C HIS A 192 -9.91 12.28 -3.61
N TYR A 193 -8.75 12.15 -4.25
CA TYR A 193 -8.63 11.36 -5.47
C TYR A 193 -7.22 10.77 -5.61
N LEU A 194 -7.12 9.51 -6.07
CA LEU A 194 -5.83 8.87 -6.34
C LEU A 194 -5.62 8.76 -7.85
N PHE A 195 -4.41 9.06 -8.30
CA PHE A 195 -3.92 8.76 -9.64
C PHE A 195 -2.72 7.82 -9.55
N PHE A 196 -2.66 6.85 -10.46
CA PHE A 196 -1.55 5.90 -10.56
C PHE A 196 -0.91 5.99 -11.94
N SER A 197 0.40 6.23 -11.98
CA SER A 197 1.26 5.97 -13.14
C SER A 197 2.08 4.71 -12.87
N GLU A 198 2.97 4.34 -13.79
CA GLU A 198 3.86 3.19 -13.62
C GLU A 198 4.66 3.26 -12.31
N ASP A 199 5.34 4.40 -12.09
CA ASP A 199 6.26 4.59 -10.97
C ASP A 199 5.65 5.33 -9.77
N TRP A 200 4.56 6.06 -9.97
CA TRP A 200 4.06 7.01 -8.97
C TRP A 200 2.57 6.79 -8.63
N GLU A 201 2.28 6.89 -7.34
CA GLU A 201 0.94 7.21 -6.86
C GLU A 201 0.92 8.71 -6.52
N MET A 202 -0.07 9.42 -7.07
CA MET A 202 -0.34 10.82 -6.76
C MET A 202 -1.68 10.92 -6.05
N TYR A 203 -1.63 11.29 -4.77
CA TYR A 203 -2.83 11.60 -3.99
C TYR A 203 -3.16 13.08 -4.07
N VAL A 204 -4.29 13.40 -4.67
CA VAL A 204 -4.77 14.77 -4.88
C VAL A 204 -5.87 15.05 -3.89
N THR A 205 -5.71 16.16 -3.15
CA THR A 205 -6.72 16.66 -2.23
C THR A 205 -6.95 18.14 -2.49
N TRP A 206 -8.20 18.58 -2.56
CA TRP A 206 -8.51 19.99 -2.77
C TRP A 206 -9.73 20.41 -1.98
N HIS A 207 -9.76 21.69 -1.62
CA HIS A 207 -10.85 22.29 -0.87
C HIS A 207 -11.60 23.28 -1.77
N VAL A 208 -12.90 23.09 -1.91
CA VAL A 208 -13.76 23.94 -2.76
C VAL A 208 -14.35 25.07 -1.92
N THR A 209 -13.51 26.02 -1.52
CA THR A 209 -13.90 27.25 -0.83
C THR A 209 -13.84 28.48 -1.73
N ILE A 210 -14.31 29.62 -1.22
CA ILE A 210 -14.11 30.92 -1.85
C ILE A 210 -12.62 31.30 -1.69
N PRO A 211 -11.99 31.94 -2.70
CA PRO A 211 -10.64 32.47 -2.58
C PRO A 211 -10.50 33.43 -1.39
N PRO A 212 -9.32 33.50 -0.76
CA PRO A 212 -8.04 32.89 -1.16
C PRO A 212 -7.82 31.50 -0.55
N HIS A 213 -8.87 30.85 -0.03
CA HIS A 213 -8.72 29.61 0.75
C HIS A 213 -8.98 28.34 -0.07
N ASP A 214 -9.05 28.43 -1.38
CA ASP A 214 -9.29 27.32 -2.31
C ASP A 214 -7.97 26.65 -2.72
N TRP A 215 -7.41 25.87 -1.80
CA TRP A 215 -6.13 25.21 -2.00
C TRP A 215 -6.27 23.85 -2.69
N THR A 216 -5.18 23.41 -3.32
CA THR A 216 -5.00 22.04 -3.80
C THR A 216 -3.63 21.52 -3.38
N ARG A 217 -3.59 20.28 -2.90
CA ARG A 217 -2.36 19.57 -2.54
C ARG A 217 -2.23 18.28 -3.30
N VAL A 218 -0.99 17.92 -3.63
CA VAL A 218 -0.64 16.60 -4.16
C VAL A 218 0.45 15.97 -3.32
N TYR A 219 0.34 14.67 -3.09
CA TYR A 219 1.34 13.88 -2.38
C TYR A 219 1.81 12.75 -3.30
N LEU A 220 3.12 12.63 -3.49
CA LEU A 220 3.72 11.65 -4.38
C LEU A 220 4.37 10.53 -3.58
N ARG A 221 3.97 9.29 -3.87
CA ARG A 221 4.56 8.07 -3.31
C ARG A 221 5.16 7.24 -4.45
N PRO A 222 6.47 6.91 -4.38
CA PRO A 222 7.06 5.90 -5.26
C PRO A 222 6.35 4.56 -5.09
N ARG A 223 5.83 4.01 -6.18
CA ARG A 223 5.17 2.70 -6.15
C ARG A 223 6.22 1.61 -5.89
N PHE A 224 5.76 0.54 -5.24
CA PHE A 224 6.53 -0.69 -4.96
C PHE A 224 7.77 -0.56 -4.05
N THR A 225 8.18 0.64 -3.69
CA THR A 225 9.37 0.89 -2.86
C THR A 225 9.09 1.72 -1.62
N ALA A 226 8.00 2.50 -1.61
CA ALA A 226 7.62 3.35 -0.47
C ALA A 226 6.20 3.07 0.02
N LEU A 227 6.03 3.06 1.34
CA LEU A 227 4.72 2.99 2.01
C LEU A 227 4.03 4.35 2.13
N ARG A 228 4.81 5.42 2.20
CA ARG A 228 4.33 6.79 2.43
C ARG A 228 4.80 7.70 1.32
N PRO A 229 4.10 8.82 1.07
CA PRO A 229 4.59 9.84 0.18
C PRO A 229 5.98 10.33 0.59
N SER A 230 6.83 10.60 -0.39
CA SER A 230 8.15 11.21 -0.18
C SER A 230 8.16 12.70 -0.54
N HIS A 231 7.18 13.16 -1.32
CA HIS A 231 7.07 14.54 -1.76
C HIS A 231 5.64 15.06 -1.63
N ALA A 232 5.52 16.36 -1.35
CA ALA A 232 4.24 17.05 -1.26
C ALA A 232 4.34 18.45 -1.89
N PHE A 233 3.29 18.85 -2.58
CA PHE A 233 3.22 20.15 -3.25
C PHE A 233 1.84 20.77 -3.06
N GLU A 234 1.77 22.10 -3.04
CA GLU A 234 0.55 22.87 -2.82
C GLU A 234 0.41 24.01 -3.84
N ILE A 235 -0.83 24.31 -4.21
CA ILE A 235 -1.28 25.60 -4.73
C ILE A 235 -2.18 26.19 -3.64
N SER A 236 -1.81 27.33 -3.03
CA SER A 236 -2.54 27.86 -1.86
C SER A 236 -3.85 28.55 -2.25
N SER A 237 -3.92 29.17 -3.43
CA SER A 237 -5.18 29.56 -4.08
C SER A 237 -5.21 29.21 -5.58
N VAL A 238 -6.14 28.31 -5.92
CA VAL A 238 -6.38 27.80 -7.27
C VAL A 238 -6.94 28.89 -8.19
N GLN A 239 -7.80 29.77 -7.67
CA GLN A 239 -8.44 30.87 -8.42
C GLN A 239 -7.56 32.12 -8.55
N GLU A 240 -6.65 32.38 -7.60
CA GLU A 240 -5.66 33.45 -7.74
C GLU A 240 -4.48 33.06 -8.65
N ALA A 241 -4.55 31.86 -9.25
CA ALA A 241 -3.57 31.32 -10.19
C ALA A 241 -2.15 31.29 -9.62
N GLU A 242 -2.04 31.01 -8.32
CA GLU A 242 -0.75 30.81 -7.68
C GLU A 242 -0.03 29.59 -8.28
N ALA A 243 1.30 29.69 -8.35
CA ALA A 243 2.12 28.59 -8.81
C ALA A 243 2.21 27.48 -7.75
N PRO A 244 2.32 26.20 -8.16
CA PRO A 244 2.66 25.14 -7.22
C PRO A 244 3.99 25.41 -6.51
N HIS A 245 4.10 24.98 -5.26
CA HIS A 245 5.34 25.00 -4.48
C HIS A 245 5.44 23.77 -3.57
N ALA A 246 6.65 23.43 -3.14
CA ALA A 246 6.89 22.31 -2.25
C ALA A 246 6.44 22.63 -0.82
N ILE A 247 5.87 21.63 -0.15
CA ILE A 247 5.52 21.65 1.28
C ILE A 247 6.08 20.40 1.96
N ASP A 248 6.13 20.40 3.29
CA ASP A 248 6.49 19.20 4.04
C ASP A 248 5.41 18.12 3.90
N VAL A 249 5.83 16.86 3.81
CA VAL A 249 4.90 15.72 3.81
C VAL A 249 4.30 15.58 5.21
N PRO A 250 2.97 15.68 5.38
CA PRO A 250 2.35 15.53 6.68
C PRO A 250 2.41 14.09 7.19
N ASP A 251 2.52 13.91 8.50
CA ASP A 251 2.61 12.58 9.15
C ASP A 251 1.37 11.67 8.93
N TRP A 252 0.24 12.25 8.52
CA TRP A 252 -1.04 11.56 8.39
C TRP A 252 -1.32 10.96 7.00
N VAL A 253 -0.46 11.20 6.00
CA VAL A 253 -0.69 10.83 4.58
C VAL A 253 -0.04 9.48 4.19
#